data_AF-A0AAV6GT64-F1
#
_entry.id   AF-A0AAV6GT64-F1
#
_cell.length_a   1.000
_cell.length_b   1.000
_cell.length_c   1.000
_cell.angle_alpha   90.00
_cell.angle_beta   90.00
_cell.angle_gamma   90.00
#
_symmetry.space_group_name_H-M   'P 1'
#
loop_
_entity.id
_entity.type
_entity.pdbx_description
1 polymer ?
#
loop_
_entity_poly.entity_id
_entity_poly.type
_entity_poly.pdbx_seq_one_letter_code
_entity_poly.pdbx_strand_id
1 'polypeptide(L)'
;MQRLMAANPQLTEQSAQHLLERGLREAEGGFVFTRDLRINLKNVTRISLEQSLELQSRIQARVLVLMAEAGLNKLFPPPEGCSESLMNGYQNSKNMKVMTVPGDHHIHMNQPEVVAPIITDFLLSATDSTAKL
;
A
#
# COMPACT_ATOMS: atom_id res chain seq x y z
N MET A 1 -10.00 19.97 3.27
CA MET A 1 -8.88 19.55 4.13
C MET A 1 -9.34 18.79 5.38
N GLN A 2 -9.96 19.46 6.35
CA GLN A 2 -10.29 18.90 7.68
C GLN A 2 -10.95 17.51 7.64
N ARG A 3 -11.96 17.29 6.79
CA ARG A 3 -12.65 15.99 6.65
C ARG A 3 -11.73 14.84 6.24
N LEU A 4 -10.75 15.10 5.35
CA LEU A 4 -9.81 14.09 4.88
C LEU A 4 -8.85 13.67 6.00
N MET A 5 -8.27 14.65 6.68
CA MET A 5 -7.31 14.42 7.75
C MET A 5 -7.96 13.82 9.00
N ALA A 6 -9.21 14.20 9.33
CA ALA A 6 -9.94 13.58 10.43
C ALA A 6 -10.16 12.07 10.22
N ALA A 7 -10.36 11.63 8.97
CA ALA A 7 -10.48 10.22 8.62
C ALA A 7 -9.11 9.51 8.49
N ASN A 8 -8.01 10.27 8.40
CA ASN A 8 -6.67 9.76 8.14
C ASN A 8 -5.66 10.54 9.02
N PRO A 9 -5.66 10.30 10.34
CA PRO A 9 -4.94 11.14 11.31
C PRO A 9 -3.41 11.10 11.15
N GLN A 10 -2.88 10.12 10.42
CA GLN A 10 -1.46 10.01 10.12
C GLN A 10 -1.02 10.82 8.88
N LEU A 11 -1.95 11.35 8.06
CA LEU A 11 -1.56 12.18 6.92
C LEU A 11 -0.99 13.52 7.39
N THR A 12 0.14 13.92 6.83
CA THR A 12 0.59 15.32 6.94
C THR A 12 -0.32 16.24 6.14
N GLU A 13 -0.33 17.53 6.46
CA GLU A 13 -1.11 18.52 5.70
C GLU A 13 -0.66 18.56 4.23
N GLN A 14 0.65 18.53 3.96
CA GLN A 14 1.20 18.52 2.61
C GLN A 14 0.74 17.29 1.80
N SER A 15 0.81 16.08 2.38
CA SER A 15 0.28 14.87 1.74
C SER A 15 -1.20 14.99 1.45
N ALA A 16 -1.97 15.56 2.39
CA ALA A 16 -3.39 15.79 2.20
C ALA A 16 -3.69 16.82 1.10
N GLN A 17 -2.85 17.85 0.90
CA GLN A 17 -2.98 18.79 -0.22
C GLN A 17 -2.84 18.06 -1.55
N HIS A 18 -1.80 17.25 -1.73
CA HIS A 18 -1.59 16.47 -2.96
C HIS A 18 -2.76 15.52 -3.27
N LEU A 19 -3.36 14.89 -2.26
CA LEU A 19 -4.55 14.06 -2.45
C LEU A 19 -5.76 14.88 -2.91
N LEU A 20 -5.93 16.10 -2.40
CA LEU A 20 -7.07 16.96 -2.74
C LEU A 20 -6.93 17.61 -4.12
N GLU A 21 -5.71 17.92 -4.57
CA GLU A 21 -5.43 18.43 -5.93
C GLU A 21 -6.03 17.54 -7.02
N ARG A 22 -6.01 16.21 -6.82
CA ARG A 22 -6.58 15.22 -7.75
C ARG A 22 -7.93 14.68 -7.31
N GLY A 23 -8.22 14.77 -6.01
CA GLY A 23 -9.38 14.14 -5.37
C GLY A 23 -10.61 15.04 -5.29
N LEU A 24 -10.51 16.32 -5.66
CA LEU A 24 -11.60 17.28 -5.63
C LEU A 24 -11.96 17.78 -7.03
N ARG A 25 -13.22 18.18 -7.17
CA ARG A 25 -13.68 19.04 -8.27
C ARG A 25 -14.59 20.13 -7.71
N GLU A 26 -14.68 21.24 -8.43
CA GLU A 26 -15.64 22.29 -8.12
C GLU A 26 -17.08 21.78 -8.31
N ALA A 27 -17.97 22.30 -7.47
CA ALA A 27 -19.40 22.09 -7.50
C ALA A 27 -20.12 23.30 -6.91
N GLU A 28 -21.44 23.36 -7.07
CA GLU A 28 -22.25 24.40 -6.43
C GLU A 28 -22.02 24.39 -4.90
N GLY A 29 -21.66 25.56 -4.35
CA GLY A 29 -21.37 25.70 -2.92
C GLY A 29 -19.99 25.22 -2.46
N GLY A 30 -19.06 24.91 -3.37
CA GLY A 30 -17.65 24.66 -3.03
C GLY A 30 -17.03 23.47 -3.77
N PHE A 31 -16.59 22.47 -3.01
CA PHE A 31 -15.85 21.32 -3.55
C PHE A 31 -16.48 20.00 -3.15
N VAL A 32 -16.47 19.05 -4.08
CA VAL A 32 -16.87 17.66 -3.84
C VAL A 32 -15.74 16.72 -4.19
N PHE A 33 -15.67 15.59 -3.49
CA PHE A 33 -14.73 14.54 -3.87
C PHE A 33 -15.15 13.92 -5.21
N THR A 34 -14.18 13.61 -6.06
CA THR A 34 -14.38 13.00 -7.39
C THR A 34 -14.70 11.51 -7.34
N ARG A 35 -14.76 10.90 -6.14
CA ARG A 35 -15.03 9.47 -5.95
C ARG A 35 -16.51 9.12 -6.10
N ASP A 36 -16.75 7.90 -6.54
CA ASP A 36 -18.08 7.28 -6.54
C ASP A 36 -18.44 6.74 -5.15
N LEU A 37 -19.64 7.04 -4.65
CA LEU A 37 -20.09 6.59 -3.32
C LEU A 37 -20.29 5.08 -3.23
N ARG A 38 -20.39 4.37 -4.37
CA ARG A 38 -20.48 2.90 -4.42
C ARG A 38 -19.25 2.22 -3.81
N ILE A 39 -18.13 2.92 -3.68
CA ILE A 39 -16.95 2.41 -2.96
C ILE A 39 -17.23 2.08 -1.49
N ASN A 40 -18.26 2.68 -0.89
CA ASN A 40 -18.67 2.41 0.49
C ASN A 40 -19.66 1.25 0.60
N LEU A 41 -20.11 0.67 -0.53
CA LEU A 41 -21.00 -0.49 -0.49
C LEU A 41 -20.23 -1.72 0.02
N LYS A 42 -20.90 -2.53 0.83
CA LYS A 42 -20.32 -3.76 1.35
C LYS A 42 -20.02 -4.71 0.19
N ASN A 43 -18.74 -5.07 0.04
CA ASN A 43 -18.38 -6.14 -0.89
C ASN A 43 -18.98 -7.46 -0.38
N VAL A 44 -19.83 -8.08 -1.21
CA VAL A 44 -20.52 -9.34 -0.92
C VAL A 44 -19.67 -10.57 -1.26
N THR A 45 -18.55 -10.39 -1.96
CA THR A 45 -17.59 -11.45 -2.27
C THR A 45 -16.23 -11.11 -1.66
N ARG A 46 -15.68 -12.03 -0.87
CA ARG A 46 -14.32 -11.94 -0.34
C ARG A 46 -13.57 -13.20 -0.72
N ILE A 47 -12.30 -13.06 -1.08
CA ILE A 47 -11.43 -14.22 -1.25
C ILE A 47 -11.07 -14.78 0.14
N SER A 48 -10.98 -16.09 0.25
CA SER A 48 -10.50 -16.76 1.46
C SER A 48 -8.99 -16.56 1.63
N LEU A 49 -8.48 -16.89 2.82
CA LEU A 49 -7.03 -16.92 3.06
C LEU A 49 -6.35 -17.91 2.11
N GLU A 50 -6.90 -19.11 1.94
CA GLU A 50 -6.39 -20.13 1.01
C GLU A 50 -6.31 -19.61 -0.42
N GLN A 51 -7.37 -18.95 -0.90
CA GLN A 51 -7.37 -18.33 -2.22
C GLN A 51 -6.31 -17.22 -2.34
N SER A 52 -6.10 -16.44 -1.27
CA SER A 52 -5.07 -15.40 -1.24
C SER A 52 -3.66 -16.00 -1.35
N LEU A 53 -3.39 -17.07 -0.59
CA LEU A 53 -2.12 -17.79 -0.61
C LEU A 53 -1.87 -18.46 -1.97
N GLU A 54 -2.91 -19.01 -2.59
CA GLU A 54 -2.82 -19.62 -3.93
C GLU A 54 -2.54 -18.58 -5.03
N LEU A 55 -3.15 -17.39 -4.95
CA LEU A 55 -2.82 -16.30 -5.88
C LEU A 55 -1.38 -15.83 -5.69
N GLN A 56 -0.94 -15.73 -4.43
CA GLN A 56 0.41 -15.33 -4.07
C GLN A 56 1.47 -16.34 -4.53
N SER A 57 1.22 -17.65 -4.41
CA SER A 57 2.13 -18.72 -4.83
C SER A 57 2.42 -18.71 -6.33
N ARG A 58 1.48 -18.18 -7.13
CA ARG A 58 1.57 -18.10 -8.58
C ARG A 58 2.31 -16.85 -9.10
N ILE A 59 2.72 -15.94 -8.22
CA ILE A 59 3.45 -14.75 -8.63
C ILE A 59 4.86 -15.15 -9.08
N GLN A 60 5.11 -15.02 -10.38
CA GLN A 60 6.42 -15.27 -10.99
C GLN A 60 7.30 -14.01 -11.07
N ALA A 61 6.68 -12.83 -11.04
CA ALA A 61 7.39 -11.56 -11.09
C ALA A 61 8.26 -11.34 -9.85
N ARG A 62 9.30 -10.54 -10.01
CA ARG A 62 10.09 -10.04 -8.88
C ARG A 62 9.26 -9.00 -8.12
N VAL A 63 9.09 -9.17 -6.81
CA VAL A 63 8.25 -8.29 -5.98
C VAL A 63 9.02 -7.75 -4.79
N LEU A 64 8.87 -6.47 -4.52
CA LEU A 64 9.26 -5.83 -3.26
C LEU A 64 7.99 -5.51 -2.47
N VAL A 65 7.90 -6.03 -1.24
CA VAL A 65 6.86 -5.70 -0.28
C VAL A 65 7.46 -4.81 0.80
N LEU A 66 7.03 -3.55 0.86
CA LEU A 66 7.42 -2.61 1.91
C LEU A 66 6.33 -2.53 2.97
N MET A 67 6.70 -2.86 4.20
CA MET A 67 5.81 -2.86 5.36
C MET A 67 6.18 -1.70 6.28
N ALA A 68 5.25 -0.77 6.53
CA ALA A 68 5.47 0.27 7.53
C ALA A 68 5.28 -0.28 8.95
N GLU A 69 6.17 0.05 9.87
CA GLU A 69 6.11 -0.40 11.28
C GLU A 69 4.80 -0.01 11.97
N ALA A 70 4.26 1.17 11.68
CA ALA A 70 2.96 1.65 12.16
C ALA A 70 1.90 1.66 11.04
N GLY A 71 2.01 0.71 10.11
CA GLY A 71 1.17 0.60 8.93
C GLY A 71 -0.07 -0.28 9.07
N LEU A 72 -0.43 -0.94 7.96
CA LEU A 72 -1.71 -1.60 7.75
C LEU A 72 -2.11 -2.57 8.87
N ASN A 73 -1.21 -3.44 9.30
CA ASN A 73 -1.53 -4.48 10.29
C ASN A 73 -1.86 -3.90 11.68
N LYS A 74 -1.37 -2.70 12.01
CA LYS A 74 -1.72 -2.02 13.26
C LYS A 74 -3.04 -1.25 13.15
N LEU A 75 -3.33 -0.68 11.98
CA LEU A 75 -4.58 0.04 11.73
C LEU A 75 -5.77 -0.90 11.53
N PHE A 76 -5.53 -2.04 10.89
CA PHE A 76 -6.53 -3.03 10.52
C PHE A 76 -5.98 -4.43 10.82
N PRO A 77 -5.97 -4.84 12.10
CA PRO A 77 -5.49 -6.17 12.47
C PRO A 77 -6.34 -7.22 11.76
N PRO A 78 -5.74 -8.09 10.93
CA PRO A 78 -6.48 -9.17 10.29
C PRO A 78 -6.87 -10.22 11.35
N PRO A 79 -7.79 -11.15 11.02
CA PRO A 79 -8.09 -12.28 11.89
C PRO A 79 -6.82 -13.03 12.29
N GLU A 80 -6.86 -13.67 13.45
CA GLU A 80 -5.72 -14.40 14.01
C GLU A 80 -5.13 -15.39 13.00
N GLY A 81 -3.80 -15.47 12.94
CA GLY A 81 -3.05 -16.32 12.00
C GLY A 81 -3.05 -15.86 10.53
N CYS A 82 -3.95 -14.96 10.11
CA CYS A 82 -4.01 -14.50 8.71
C CYS A 82 -2.80 -13.64 8.33
N SER A 83 -2.40 -12.69 9.19
CA SER A 83 -1.23 -11.83 8.92
C SER A 83 0.03 -12.67 8.76
N GLU A 84 0.23 -13.64 9.65
CA GLU A 84 1.40 -14.49 9.66
C GLU A 84 1.43 -15.39 8.42
N SER A 85 0.29 -16.03 8.09
CA SER A 85 0.18 -16.88 6.90
C SER A 85 0.50 -16.11 5.61
N LEU A 86 -0.07 -14.91 5.44
CA LEU A 86 0.20 -14.06 4.27
C LEU A 86 1.67 -13.62 4.22
N MET A 87 2.25 -13.28 5.37
CA MET A 87 3.64 -12.87 5.47
C MET A 87 4.60 -14.01 5.11
N ASN A 88 4.34 -15.20 5.65
CA ASN A 88 5.10 -16.41 5.32
C ASN A 88 5.00 -16.73 3.82
N GLY A 89 3.83 -16.54 3.21
CA GLY A 89 3.66 -16.67 1.76
C GLY A 89 4.60 -15.75 0.96
N TYR A 90 4.86 -14.53 1.46
CA TYR A 90 5.77 -13.59 0.79
C TYR A 90 7.22 -13.96 1.06
N GLN A 91 7.56 -14.28 2.31
CA GLN A 91 8.93 -14.55 2.74
C GLN A 91 9.48 -15.87 2.18
N ASN A 92 8.62 -16.87 1.95
CA ASN A 92 9.03 -18.18 1.42
C ASN A 92 9.26 -18.17 -0.10
N SER A 93 8.86 -17.10 -0.80
CA SER A 93 9.05 -16.99 -2.24
C SER A 93 10.40 -16.38 -2.59
N LYS A 94 11.19 -17.07 -3.42
CA LYS A 94 12.52 -16.60 -3.87
C LYS A 94 12.47 -15.31 -4.69
N ASN A 95 11.33 -15.01 -5.30
CA ASN A 95 11.15 -13.84 -6.15
C ASN A 95 10.65 -12.62 -5.37
N MET A 96 10.42 -12.77 -4.06
CA MET A 96 9.83 -11.74 -3.23
C MET A 96 10.82 -11.27 -2.16
N LYS A 97 10.92 -9.97 -1.98
CA LYS A 97 11.69 -9.33 -0.92
C LYS A 97 10.74 -8.56 -0.03
N VAL A 98 10.67 -8.92 1.25
CA VAL A 98 9.89 -8.19 2.25
C VAL A 98 10.85 -7.33 3.07
N MET A 99 10.52 -6.04 3.24
CA MET A 99 11.28 -5.13 4.09
C MET A 99 10.33 -4.32 4.97
N THR A 100 10.68 -4.21 6.25
CA THR A 100 10.00 -3.30 7.17
C THR A 100 10.71 -1.96 7.18
N VAL A 101 9.96 -0.86 7.12
CA VAL A 101 10.46 0.51 7.14
C VAL A 101 9.82 1.30 8.28
N PRO A 102 10.55 2.25 8.90
CA PRO A 102 9.97 3.08 9.94
C PRO A 102 8.87 3.98 9.37
N GLY A 103 7.83 4.23 10.17
CA GLY A 103 6.76 5.17 9.83
C GLY A 103 5.36 4.56 9.77
N ASP A 104 4.43 5.36 9.28
CA ASP A 104 3.00 5.07 9.24
C ASP A 104 2.51 4.54 7.88
N HIS A 105 1.20 4.29 7.76
CA HIS A 105 0.61 3.77 6.52
C HIS A 105 0.89 4.65 5.28
N HIS A 106 0.98 5.96 5.45
CA HIS A 106 1.25 6.95 4.42
C HIS A 106 2.73 7.34 4.33
N ILE A 107 3.67 6.53 4.86
CA ILE A 107 5.10 6.87 4.88
C ILE A 107 5.64 7.28 3.50
N HIS A 108 5.19 6.62 2.44
CA HIS A 108 5.56 6.91 1.05
C HIS A 108 5.12 8.30 0.56
N MET A 109 4.13 8.93 1.21
CA MET A 109 3.72 10.31 0.94
C MET A 109 4.34 11.28 1.96
N ASN A 110 4.36 10.88 3.24
CA ASN A 110 4.77 11.74 4.35
C ASN A 110 6.29 11.96 4.42
N GLN A 111 7.08 10.91 4.17
CA GLN A 111 8.55 10.92 4.16
C GLN A 111 9.05 10.00 3.02
N PRO A 112 8.83 10.38 1.75
CA PRO A 112 9.16 9.56 0.59
C PRO A 112 10.64 9.13 0.54
N GLU A 113 11.54 9.92 1.12
CA GLU A 113 12.97 9.64 1.25
C GLU A 113 13.29 8.34 2.00
N VAL A 114 12.38 7.85 2.85
CA VAL A 114 12.52 6.57 3.56
C VAL A 114 12.38 5.39 2.60
N VAL A 115 11.50 5.50 1.60
CA VAL A 115 11.14 4.39 0.70
C VAL A 115 11.74 4.50 -0.70
N ALA A 116 11.99 5.72 -1.18
CA ALA A 116 12.45 5.97 -2.55
C ALA A 116 13.79 5.30 -2.89
N PRO A 117 14.83 5.33 -2.02
CA PRO A 117 16.09 4.63 -2.30
C PRO A 117 15.89 3.12 -2.40
N ILE A 118 15.08 2.53 -1.52
CA ILE A 118 14.80 1.09 -1.50
C ILE A 118 14.11 0.63 -2.79
N ILE A 119 13.13 1.42 -3.26
CA ILE A 119 12.44 1.17 -4.54
C ILE A 119 13.42 1.32 -5.70
N THR A 120 14.25 2.36 -5.70
CA THR A 120 15.24 2.63 -6.76
C THR A 120 16.24 1.47 -6.88
N ASP A 121 16.82 1.04 -5.77
CA ASP A 121 17.76 -0.09 -5.73
C ASP A 121 17.09 -1.38 -6.21
N PHE A 122 15.83 -1.60 -5.84
CA PHE A 122 15.08 -2.76 -6.28
C PHE A 122 14.84 -2.76 -7.80
N LEU A 123 14.55 -1.60 -8.40
CA LEU A 123 14.35 -1.48 -9.84
C LEU A 123 15.67 -1.63 -10.61
N LEU A 124 16.75 -0.98 -10.15
CA LEU A 124 18.06 -1.02 -10.82
C LEU A 124 18.74 -2.39 -10.72
N SER A 125 18.62 -3.09 -9.60
CA SER A 125 19.19 -4.44 -9.50
C SER A 125 18.47 -5.50 -10.35
N ALA A 126 17.33 -5.18 -10.96
CA ALA A 126 16.68 -6.02 -11.97
C ALA A 126 17.25 -5.76 -13.38
N THR A 127 17.71 -4.54 -13.67
CA THR A 127 18.27 -4.17 -14.98
C THR A 127 19.69 -4.70 -15.19
N ASP A 128 20.49 -4.89 -14.13
CA ASP A 128 21.83 -5.47 -14.25
C ASP A 128 21.84 -6.96 -14.64
N SER A 129 20.71 -7.65 -14.45
CA SER A 129 20.57 -9.08 -14.79
C SER A 129 20.15 -9.30 -16.26
N THR A 130 19.75 -8.25 -16.97
CA THR A 130 19.33 -8.31 -18.39
C THR A 130 20.43 -7.92 -19.38
N ALA A 131 21.62 -7.55 -18.90
CA ALA A 131 22.79 -7.24 -19.74
C ALA A 131 23.65 -8.47 -20.13
N LYS A 132 23.09 -9.68 -20.03
CA LYS A 132 23.71 -10.92 -20.56
C LYS A 132 22.73 -11.61 -21.50
N LEU A 133 22.64 -11.11 -22.73
CA LEU A 133 22.22 -11.86 -23.91
C LEU A 133 23.31 -11.69 -24.98
#